data_AF-A0A9Q2RXQ8-F1
#
_entry.id   AF-A0A9Q2RXQ8-F1
#
_cell.length_a   1.000
_cell.length_b   1.000
_cell.length_c   1.000
_cell.angle_alpha   90.00
_cell.angle_beta   90.00
_cell.angle_gamma   90.00
#
_symmetry.space_group_name_H-M   'P 1'
#
loop_
_entity.id
_entity.type
_entity.pdbx_description
1 polymer ?
#
loop_
_entity_poly.entity_id
_entity_poly.type
_entity_poly.pdbx_seq_one_letter_code
_entity_poly.pdbx_strand_id
1 'polypeptide(L)'
;MEVMERNAEYIAAQCKYLRKMLGLTQENLADAAGLTVRTIQKVESGRHVPDVQTLRSIARGIGFDVTVFAKPTPEQEKRQQEEIERALKKTALVPTSPIKKANDFYSHNREWHALMINAEAVEADDALELTAAISEWMNDLDGIWGISTASQRLGYATSISQLCQELEGLGYLTHFGHFRQQHMRDKNLAWDVALITFLPKADHDGHRYGLVTLDDPWEVPEQDRPKL
;
A
#
# COMPACT_ATOMS: atom_id res chain seq x y z
N MET A 1 -0.78 31.75 2.01
CA MET A 1 -1.15 30.49 1.33
C MET A 1 -1.60 30.85 -0.07
N GLU A 2 -0.76 30.55 -1.06
CA GLU A 2 -1.14 30.70 -2.47
C GLU A 2 -2.40 29.88 -2.74
N VAL A 3 -3.43 30.54 -3.26
CA VAL A 3 -4.69 29.89 -3.60
C VAL A 3 -4.43 29.09 -4.87
N MET A 4 -4.17 27.79 -4.73
CA MET A 4 -4.09 26.84 -5.85
C MET A 4 -5.27 27.09 -6.80
N GLU A 5 -5.00 27.45 -8.05
CA GLU A 5 -6.03 27.61 -9.07
C GLU A 5 -6.64 26.22 -9.36
N ARG A 6 -7.93 26.05 -9.03
CA ARG A 6 -8.58 24.73 -9.07
C ARG A 6 -9.33 24.56 -10.37
N ASN A 7 -8.67 23.97 -11.35
CA ASN A 7 -9.29 23.57 -12.61
C ASN A 7 -9.87 22.14 -12.47
N ALA A 8 -11.20 22.01 -12.55
CA ALA A 8 -11.88 20.72 -12.33
C ALA A 8 -11.48 19.65 -13.35
N GLU A 9 -11.30 20.02 -14.62
CA GLU A 9 -10.92 19.09 -15.69
C GLU A 9 -9.49 18.57 -15.48
N TYR A 10 -8.56 19.45 -15.13
CA TYR A 10 -7.18 19.06 -14.81
C TYR A 10 -7.15 18.13 -13.58
N ILE A 11 -7.82 18.50 -12.49
CA ILE A 11 -7.89 17.67 -11.28
C ILE A 11 -8.44 16.28 -11.59
N ALA A 12 -9.50 16.21 -12.39
CA ALA A 12 -10.12 14.94 -12.78
C ALA A 12 -9.16 14.08 -13.62
N ALA A 13 -8.52 14.68 -14.63
CA ALA A 13 -7.55 14.01 -15.48
C ALA A 13 -6.34 13.51 -14.67
N GLN A 14 -5.81 14.36 -13.78
CA GLN A 14 -4.67 14.07 -12.93
C GLN A 14 -4.98 12.95 -11.92
N CYS A 15 -6.13 13.01 -11.25
CA CYS A 15 -6.59 11.97 -10.33
C CYS A 15 -6.70 10.61 -11.04
N LYS A 16 -7.35 10.60 -12.22
CA LYS A 16 -7.52 9.39 -13.02
C LYS A 16 -6.19 8.84 -13.54
N TYR A 17 -5.28 9.72 -13.93
CA TYR A 17 -3.94 9.34 -14.38
C TYR A 17 -3.15 8.66 -13.26
N LEU A 18 -3.02 9.31 -12.10
CA LEU A 18 -2.30 8.76 -10.94
C LEU A 18 -2.89 7.42 -10.49
N ARG A 19 -4.22 7.36 -10.37
CA ARG A 19 -4.91 6.12 -9.99
C ARG A 19 -4.57 4.97 -10.93
N LYS A 20 -4.65 5.19 -12.24
CA LYS A 20 -4.32 4.16 -13.23
C LYS A 20 -2.84 3.77 -13.21
N MET A 21 -1.95 4.75 -13.08
CA MET A 21 -0.50 4.50 -13.00
C MET A 21 -0.10 3.73 -11.73
N LEU A 22 -0.91 3.80 -10.68
CA LEU A 22 -0.77 3.00 -9.46
C LEU A 22 -1.53 1.66 -9.52
N GLY A 23 -2.30 1.40 -10.58
CA GLY A 23 -3.05 0.14 -10.74
C GLY A 23 -4.31 0.06 -9.89
N LEU A 24 -4.77 1.19 -9.35
CA LEU A 24 -5.91 1.27 -8.43
C LEU A 24 -7.26 1.28 -9.18
N THR A 25 -8.25 0.56 -8.65
CA THR A 25 -9.65 0.80 -9.01
C THR A 25 -10.19 2.05 -8.30
N GLN A 26 -11.39 2.51 -8.69
CA GLN A 26 -12.03 3.63 -7.97
C GLN A 26 -12.37 3.26 -6.53
N GLU A 27 -12.71 2.00 -6.28
CA GLU A 27 -12.93 1.42 -4.96
C GLU A 27 -11.65 1.44 -4.14
N ASN A 28 -10.51 1.01 -4.72
CA ASN A 28 -9.24 1.04 -4.00
C ASN A 28 -8.81 2.46 -3.63
N LEU A 29 -8.99 3.42 -4.55
CA LEU A 29 -8.68 4.81 -4.25
C LEU A 29 -9.61 5.40 -3.18
N ALA A 30 -10.89 5.04 -3.22
CA ALA A 30 -11.86 5.48 -2.22
C ALA A 30 -11.47 4.99 -0.82
N ASP A 31 -11.13 3.70 -0.72
CA ASP A 31 -10.70 3.07 0.53
C ASP A 31 -9.41 3.71 1.07
N ALA A 32 -8.38 3.85 0.22
CA ALA A 32 -7.10 4.47 0.61
C ALA A 32 -7.24 5.94 1.01
N ALA A 33 -8.20 6.67 0.43
CA ALA A 33 -8.46 8.07 0.75
C ALA A 33 -9.42 8.27 1.94
N GLY A 34 -10.04 7.21 2.46
CA GLY A 34 -11.12 7.33 3.44
C GLY A 34 -12.35 8.07 2.91
N LEU A 35 -12.69 7.86 1.62
CA LEU A 35 -13.78 8.51 0.91
C LEU A 35 -14.75 7.46 0.33
N THR A 36 -15.91 7.90 -0.12
CA THR A 36 -16.84 7.00 -0.84
C THR A 36 -16.43 6.86 -2.31
N VAL A 37 -16.73 5.70 -2.92
CA VAL A 37 -16.56 5.48 -4.37
C VAL A 37 -17.28 6.55 -5.19
N ARG A 38 -18.47 6.98 -4.75
CA ARG A 38 -19.24 8.07 -5.37
C ARG A 38 -18.49 9.39 -5.34
N THR A 39 -17.74 9.68 -4.27
CA THR A 39 -16.87 10.87 -4.19
C THR A 39 -15.76 10.79 -5.24
N ILE A 40 -15.07 9.65 -5.34
CA ILE A 40 -14.01 9.45 -6.36
C ILE A 40 -14.57 9.59 -7.78
N GLN A 41 -15.73 8.98 -8.08
CA GLN A 41 -16.41 9.14 -9.36
C GLN A 41 -16.77 10.60 -9.67
N LYS A 42 -17.22 11.37 -8.66
CA LYS A 42 -17.55 12.79 -8.83
C LYS A 42 -16.29 13.60 -9.15
N VAL A 43 -15.19 13.34 -8.44
CA VAL A 43 -13.87 13.98 -8.69
C VAL A 43 -13.39 13.66 -10.10
N GLU A 44 -13.34 12.39 -10.48
CA GLU A 44 -12.88 11.95 -11.81
C GLU A 44 -13.81 12.36 -12.97
N SER A 45 -15.03 12.82 -12.67
CA SER A 45 -15.94 13.31 -13.70
C SER A 45 -15.59 14.70 -14.24
N GLY A 46 -14.78 15.49 -13.51
CA GLY A 46 -14.44 16.88 -13.88
C GLY A 46 -15.61 17.87 -13.85
N ARG A 47 -16.81 17.43 -13.49
CA ARG A 47 -18.03 18.27 -13.51
C ARG A 47 -18.10 19.30 -12.38
N HIS A 48 -17.32 19.12 -11.33
CA HIS A 48 -17.30 20.00 -10.16
C HIS A 48 -15.89 20.07 -9.58
N VAL A 49 -15.52 21.24 -9.07
CA VAL A 49 -14.25 21.42 -8.34
C VAL A 49 -14.38 20.78 -6.96
N PRO A 50 -13.56 19.78 -6.60
CA PRO A 50 -13.54 19.22 -5.25
C PRO A 50 -13.00 20.24 -4.24
N ASP A 51 -13.42 20.14 -2.98
CA ASP A 51 -12.80 20.93 -1.92
C ASP A 51 -11.37 20.45 -1.63
N VAL A 52 -10.59 21.32 -0.98
CA VAL A 52 -9.17 21.02 -0.66
C VAL A 52 -9.04 19.81 0.25
N GLN A 53 -10.00 19.59 1.14
CA GLN A 53 -9.93 18.47 2.08
C GLN A 53 -10.06 17.14 1.35
N THR A 54 -10.96 17.05 0.38
CA THR A 54 -11.12 15.92 -0.53
C THR A 54 -9.83 15.68 -1.31
N LEU A 55 -9.22 16.73 -1.86
CA LEU A 55 -7.94 16.61 -2.59
C LEU A 55 -6.80 16.14 -1.69
N ARG A 56 -6.74 16.63 -0.44
CA ARG A 56 -5.75 16.18 0.56
C ARG A 56 -5.95 14.71 0.93
N SER A 57 -7.19 14.28 1.15
CA SER A 57 -7.54 12.88 1.41
C SER A 57 -7.09 11.99 0.26
N ILE A 58 -7.39 12.37 -0.98
CA ILE A 58 -6.95 11.63 -2.17
C ILE A 58 -5.42 11.60 -2.25
N ALA A 59 -4.75 12.76 -2.22
CA ALA A 59 -3.30 12.86 -2.34
C ALA A 59 -2.58 12.00 -1.27
N ARG A 60 -2.99 12.13 -0.01
CA ARG A 60 -2.46 11.32 1.09
C ARG A 60 -2.70 9.83 0.84
N GLY A 61 -3.92 9.47 0.41
CA GLY A 61 -4.29 8.09 0.12
C GLY A 61 -3.46 7.45 -1.00
N ILE A 62 -2.81 8.22 -1.86
CA ILE A 62 -1.90 7.71 -2.90
C ILE A 62 -0.41 8.00 -2.65
N GLY A 63 -0.06 8.59 -1.50
CA GLY A 63 1.32 8.92 -1.13
C GLY A 63 1.89 10.17 -1.83
N PHE A 64 1.03 11.11 -2.23
CA PHE A 64 1.42 12.38 -2.85
C PHE A 64 1.06 13.58 -1.95
N ASP A 65 1.75 14.71 -2.16
CA ASP A 65 1.30 16.00 -1.64
C ASP A 65 0.14 16.56 -2.47
N VAL A 66 -0.73 17.36 -1.84
CA VAL A 66 -1.90 17.96 -2.49
C VAL A 66 -1.54 18.82 -3.70
N THR A 67 -0.33 19.36 -3.75
CA THR A 67 0.20 20.13 -4.90
C THR A 67 0.23 19.34 -6.21
N VAL A 68 0.15 18.01 -6.17
CA VAL A 68 0.01 17.19 -7.39
C VAL A 68 -1.22 17.56 -8.22
N PHE A 69 -2.24 18.17 -7.59
CA PHE A 69 -3.46 18.63 -8.24
C PHE A 69 -3.41 20.09 -8.71
N ALA A 70 -2.30 20.79 -8.46
CA ALA A 70 -2.08 22.13 -8.97
C ALA A 70 -1.67 22.06 -10.45
N LYS A 71 -2.40 22.75 -11.32
CA LYS A 71 -2.03 22.82 -12.74
C LYS A 71 -0.70 23.56 -12.87
N PRO A 72 0.34 22.95 -13.46
CA PRO A 72 1.65 23.58 -13.60
C PRO A 72 1.59 24.70 -14.65
N THR A 73 2.48 25.68 -14.53
CA THR A 73 2.81 26.55 -15.66
C THR A 73 3.61 25.77 -16.72
N PRO A 74 3.67 26.24 -17.98
CA PRO A 74 4.45 25.56 -19.03
C PRO A 74 5.93 25.33 -18.64
N GLU A 75 6.51 26.20 -17.84
CA GLU A 75 7.89 26.08 -17.33
C GLU A 75 8.02 24.99 -16.25
N GLN A 76 6.94 24.70 -15.52
CA GLN A 76 6.88 23.74 -14.43
C GLN A 76 6.46 22.33 -14.87
N GLU A 77 5.79 22.21 -16.03
CA GLU A 77 5.23 20.94 -16.54
C GLU A 77 6.25 19.79 -16.51
N LYS A 78 7.45 20.02 -17.06
CA LYS A 78 8.50 19.00 -17.11
C LYS A 78 8.92 18.55 -15.71
N ARG A 79 9.13 19.50 -14.80
CA ARG A 79 9.58 19.21 -13.43
C ARG A 79 8.50 18.42 -12.67
N GLN A 80 7.25 18.86 -12.75
CA GLN A 80 6.15 18.16 -12.08
C GLN A 80 5.99 16.74 -12.63
N GLN A 81 6.12 16.56 -13.95
CA GLN A 81 6.06 15.24 -14.58
C GLN A 81 7.19 14.32 -14.10
N GLU A 82 8.42 14.82 -14.00
CA GLU A 82 9.57 14.06 -13.47
C GLU A 82 9.39 13.68 -11.99
N GLU A 83 8.85 14.60 -11.17
CA GLU A 83 8.54 14.35 -9.76
C GLU A 83 7.46 13.26 -9.62
N ILE A 84 6.39 13.35 -10.42
CA ILE A 84 5.32 12.33 -10.45
C ILE A 84 5.87 10.98 -10.92
N GLU A 85 6.65 10.95 -11.99
CA GLU A 85 7.22 9.71 -12.50
C GLU A 85 8.14 9.06 -11.47
N ARG A 86 8.96 9.85 -10.77
CA ARG A 86 9.80 9.35 -9.68
C ARG A 86 8.95 8.77 -8.55
N ALA A 87 7.90 9.48 -8.12
CA ALA A 87 7.01 8.99 -7.07
C ALA A 87 6.31 7.68 -7.48
N LEU A 88 5.78 7.60 -8.71
CA LEU A 88 5.14 6.38 -9.23
C LEU A 88 6.10 5.18 -9.27
N LYS A 89 7.38 5.38 -9.60
CA LYS A 89 8.40 4.32 -9.54
C LYS A 89 8.68 3.86 -8.10
N LYS A 90 8.37 4.69 -7.12
CA LYS A 90 8.59 4.43 -5.70
C LYS A 90 7.36 3.89 -4.98
N THR A 91 6.19 3.89 -5.59
CA THR A 91 4.97 3.46 -4.92
C THR A 91 4.52 2.09 -5.44
N ALA A 92 4.63 1.07 -4.61
CA ALA A 92 4.13 -0.27 -4.90
C ALA A 92 2.69 -0.43 -4.39
N LEU A 93 1.79 -0.92 -5.25
CA LEU A 93 0.47 -1.41 -4.84
C LEU A 93 0.57 -2.90 -4.52
N VAL A 94 0.33 -3.25 -3.26
CA VAL A 94 0.52 -4.61 -2.75
C VAL A 94 -0.84 -5.22 -2.41
N PRO A 95 -1.31 -6.24 -3.14
CA PRO A 95 -2.47 -7.00 -2.73
C PRO A 95 -2.17 -7.72 -1.41
N THR A 96 -3.07 -7.56 -0.43
CA THR A 96 -2.95 -8.16 0.89
C THR A 96 -4.23 -8.88 1.29
N SER A 97 -4.09 -9.87 2.15
CA SER A 97 -5.19 -10.66 2.71
C SER A 97 -5.04 -10.76 4.22
N PRO A 98 -6.13 -10.75 4.99
CA PRO A 98 -6.05 -10.93 6.43
C PRO A 98 -5.60 -12.35 6.78
N ILE A 99 -4.79 -12.48 7.83
CA ILE A 99 -4.43 -13.78 8.43
C ILE A 99 -5.40 -14.07 9.57
N LYS A 100 -6.44 -14.88 9.32
CA LYS A 100 -7.43 -15.27 10.35
C LYS A 100 -7.26 -16.71 10.81
N LYS A 101 -6.65 -17.55 9.98
CA LYS A 101 -6.35 -18.96 10.26
C LYS A 101 -5.04 -19.36 9.62
N ALA A 102 -4.46 -20.47 10.08
CA ALA A 102 -3.20 -21.00 9.59
C ALA A 102 -3.12 -21.09 8.05
N ASN A 103 -4.20 -21.54 7.40
CA ASN A 103 -4.21 -21.66 5.94
C ASN A 103 -4.05 -20.32 5.22
N ASP A 104 -4.53 -19.21 5.79
CA ASP A 104 -4.44 -17.89 5.15
C ASP A 104 -2.98 -17.46 5.02
N PHE A 105 -2.14 -17.78 6.01
CA PHE A 105 -0.69 -17.60 5.89
C PHE A 105 -0.08 -18.70 5.01
N TYR A 106 -0.35 -19.97 5.31
CA TYR A 106 0.30 -21.11 4.65
C TYR A 106 0.15 -21.10 3.12
N SER A 107 -1.03 -20.79 2.59
CA SER A 107 -1.30 -20.86 1.15
C SER A 107 -0.78 -19.65 0.37
N HIS A 108 -0.57 -18.53 1.04
CA HIS A 108 -0.12 -17.28 0.40
C HIS A 108 1.35 -16.98 0.67
N ASN A 109 1.94 -17.61 1.69
CA ASN A 109 3.33 -17.41 2.04
C ASN A 109 4.29 -18.10 1.07
N ARG A 110 5.39 -17.39 0.79
CA ARG A 110 6.52 -17.85 -0.02
C ARG A 110 7.80 -17.24 0.53
N GLU A 111 8.94 -17.77 0.11
CA GLU A 111 10.22 -17.18 0.49
C GLU A 111 10.29 -15.70 0.09
N TRP A 112 10.85 -14.88 0.97
CA TRP A 112 11.08 -13.46 0.74
C TRP A 112 12.56 -13.13 1.03
N HIS A 113 13.04 -12.00 0.52
CA HIS A 113 14.40 -11.49 0.77
C HIS A 113 14.42 -10.35 1.79
N ALA A 114 13.25 -9.76 2.04
CA ALA A 114 13.06 -8.69 2.99
C ALA A 114 11.62 -8.70 3.52
N LEU A 115 11.45 -8.16 4.71
CA LEU A 115 10.16 -7.96 5.36
C LEU A 115 9.93 -6.47 5.58
N MET A 116 8.77 -5.98 5.16
CA MET A 116 8.27 -4.64 5.47
C MET A 116 7.07 -4.75 6.40
N ILE A 117 7.07 -3.91 7.43
CA ILE A 117 6.06 -3.91 8.48
C ILE A 117 5.49 -2.50 8.60
N ASN A 118 4.17 -2.38 8.46
CA ASN A 118 3.45 -1.13 8.69
C ASN A 118 2.50 -1.29 9.89
N ALA A 119 2.86 -0.64 10.99
CA ALA A 119 2.06 -0.53 12.21
C ALA A 119 1.53 0.90 12.46
N GLU A 120 1.58 1.79 11.46
CA GLU A 120 1.21 3.21 11.63
C GLU A 120 -0.24 3.42 12.08
N ALA A 121 -1.14 2.48 11.75
CA ALA A 121 -2.55 2.57 12.12
C ALA A 121 -2.86 2.01 13.53
N VAL A 122 -1.86 1.51 14.26
CA VAL A 122 -2.02 0.93 15.59
C VAL A 122 -1.69 1.98 16.65
N GLU A 123 -2.70 2.35 17.44
CA GLU A 123 -2.55 3.39 18.47
C GLU A 123 -2.65 2.86 19.90
N ALA A 124 -3.21 1.66 20.09
CA ALA A 124 -3.43 1.09 21.42
C ALA A 124 -2.19 0.34 21.94
N ASP A 125 -1.79 0.60 23.18
CA ASP A 125 -0.56 0.04 23.78
C ASP A 125 -0.55 -1.49 23.79
N ASP A 126 -1.67 -2.13 24.12
CA ASP A 126 -1.83 -3.59 24.13
C ASP A 126 -1.73 -4.19 22.72
N ALA A 127 -2.28 -3.50 21.72
CA ALA A 127 -2.13 -3.88 20.32
C ALA A 127 -0.68 -3.70 19.84
N LEU A 128 0.02 -2.66 20.28
CA LEU A 128 1.43 -2.43 19.94
C LEU A 128 2.33 -3.58 20.40
N GLU A 129 2.14 -4.09 21.62
CA GLU A 129 2.87 -5.27 22.12
C GLU A 129 2.68 -6.48 21.22
N LEU A 130 1.44 -6.78 20.81
CA LEU A 130 1.16 -7.88 19.90
C LEU A 130 1.72 -7.66 18.49
N THR A 131 1.70 -6.42 17.97
CA THR A 131 2.33 -6.13 16.68
C THR A 131 3.84 -6.32 16.72
N ALA A 132 4.49 -5.98 17.84
CA ALA A 132 5.92 -6.24 18.03
C ALA A 132 6.21 -7.74 18.06
N ALA A 133 5.42 -8.53 18.81
CA ALA A 133 5.56 -9.98 18.86
C ALA A 133 5.37 -10.64 17.48
N ILE A 134 4.37 -10.21 16.71
CA ILE A 134 4.16 -10.66 15.32
C ILE A 134 5.36 -10.28 14.43
N SER A 135 5.89 -9.07 14.62
CA SER A 135 7.03 -8.57 13.85
C SER A 135 8.30 -9.37 14.12
N GLU A 136 8.61 -9.65 15.38
CA GLU A 136 9.73 -10.49 15.79
C GLU A 136 9.58 -11.90 15.22
N TRP A 137 8.39 -12.51 15.38
CA TRP A 137 8.10 -13.83 14.84
C TRP A 137 8.35 -13.93 13.33
N MET A 138 7.95 -12.90 12.58
CA MET A 138 8.13 -12.84 11.13
C MET A 138 9.59 -12.64 10.73
N ASN A 139 10.35 -11.83 11.48
CA ASN A 139 11.79 -11.70 11.26
C ASN A 139 12.50 -13.03 11.54
N ASP A 140 12.11 -13.74 12.59
CA ASP A 140 12.69 -15.04 12.93
C ASP A 140 12.39 -16.12 11.86
N LEU A 141 11.28 -16.00 11.13
CA LEU A 141 10.94 -16.92 10.04
C LEU A 141 11.73 -16.66 8.75
N ASP A 142 12.38 -15.49 8.62
CA ASP A 142 13.14 -15.10 7.43
C ASP A 142 14.24 -16.12 7.10
N GLY A 143 14.32 -16.57 5.84
CA GLY A 143 15.26 -17.61 5.41
C GLY A 143 14.92 -19.04 5.86
N ILE A 144 13.93 -19.24 6.74
CA ILE A 144 13.58 -20.56 7.30
C ILE A 144 12.48 -21.24 6.47
N TRP A 145 11.56 -20.48 5.88
CA TRP A 145 10.39 -21.05 5.20
C TRP A 145 10.77 -22.03 4.07
N GLY A 146 11.69 -21.63 3.20
CA GLY A 146 12.12 -22.37 2.02
C GLY A 146 12.81 -23.70 2.32
N ILE A 147 13.53 -23.77 3.44
CA ILE A 147 14.25 -24.99 3.88
C ILE A 147 13.38 -25.92 4.75
N SER A 148 12.18 -25.49 5.11
CA SER A 148 11.29 -26.22 6.02
C SER A 148 10.42 -27.26 5.29
N THR A 149 10.10 -28.35 5.99
CA THR A 149 9.12 -29.35 5.53
C THR A 149 7.69 -28.79 5.58
N ALA A 150 6.75 -29.44 4.88
CA ALA A 150 5.34 -29.06 4.90
C ALA A 150 4.74 -29.05 6.33
N SER A 151 5.13 -30.01 7.18
CA SER A 151 4.69 -30.08 8.58
C SER A 151 5.21 -28.90 9.41
N GLN A 152 6.49 -28.55 9.24
CA GLN A 152 7.08 -27.37 9.91
C GLN A 152 6.39 -26.08 9.45
N ARG A 153 6.19 -25.90 8.14
CA ARG A 153 5.47 -24.74 7.58
C ARG A 153 4.05 -24.62 8.13
N LEU A 154 3.35 -25.74 8.30
CA LEU A 154 2.02 -25.75 8.93
C LEU A 154 2.09 -25.35 10.40
N GLY A 155 3.11 -25.83 11.13
CA GLY A 155 3.38 -25.42 12.51
C GLY A 155 3.64 -23.91 12.65
N TYR A 156 4.46 -23.35 11.77
CA TYR A 156 4.70 -21.90 11.72
C TYR A 156 3.42 -21.13 11.42
N ALA A 157 2.70 -21.53 10.37
CA ALA A 157 1.45 -20.90 9.98
C ALA A 157 0.39 -20.93 11.10
N THR A 158 0.35 -22.02 11.87
CA THR A 158 -0.53 -22.13 13.04
C THR A 158 -0.12 -21.13 14.12
N SER A 159 1.17 -21.04 14.43
CA SER A 159 1.71 -20.16 15.47
C SER A 159 1.42 -18.68 15.18
N ILE A 160 1.72 -18.20 13.97
CA ILE A 160 1.45 -16.81 13.61
C ILE A 160 -0.04 -16.49 13.55
N SER A 161 -0.87 -17.45 13.11
CA SER A 161 -2.31 -17.22 13.08
C SER A 161 -2.92 -17.04 14.48
N GLN A 162 -2.33 -17.64 15.52
CA GLN A 162 -2.76 -17.44 16.91
C GLN A 162 -2.46 -16.02 17.38
N LEU A 163 -1.24 -15.52 17.15
CA LEU A 163 -0.87 -14.12 17.44
C LEU A 163 -1.78 -13.13 16.70
N CYS A 164 -2.06 -13.38 15.42
CA CYS A 164 -2.98 -12.55 14.65
C CYS A 164 -4.42 -12.59 15.19
N GLN A 165 -4.88 -13.73 15.71
CA GLN A 165 -6.21 -13.84 16.33
C GLN A 165 -6.29 -13.10 17.66
N GLU A 166 -5.22 -13.10 18.46
CA GLU A 166 -5.14 -12.29 19.68
C GLU A 166 -5.23 -10.80 19.35
N LEU A 167 -4.50 -10.35 18.33
CA LEU A 167 -4.57 -8.98 17.84
C LEU A 167 -5.97 -8.64 17.28
N GLU A 168 -6.62 -9.60 16.61
CA GLU A 168 -8.03 -9.47 16.18
C GLU A 168 -8.98 -9.25 17.35
N GLY A 169 -8.71 -9.87 18.50
CA GLY A 169 -9.44 -9.65 19.74
C GLY A 169 -9.37 -8.20 20.24
N LEU A 170 -8.32 -7.46 19.89
CA LEU A 170 -8.13 -6.04 20.19
C LEU A 170 -8.69 -5.10 19.11
N GLY A 171 -9.35 -5.65 18.08
CA GLY A 171 -9.98 -4.86 17.03
C GLY A 171 -9.08 -4.50 15.85
N TYR A 172 -7.96 -5.20 15.67
CA TYR A 172 -7.03 -4.99 14.54
C TYR A 172 -6.84 -6.27 13.73
N LEU A 173 -6.61 -6.14 12.42
CA LEU A 173 -6.32 -7.26 11.53
C LEU A 173 -4.92 -7.15 10.94
N THR A 174 -4.17 -8.24 11.08
CA THR A 174 -2.91 -8.46 10.36
C THR A 174 -3.20 -8.84 8.92
N HIS A 175 -2.84 -7.96 8.00
CA HIS A 175 -2.88 -8.21 6.57
C HIS A 175 -1.49 -8.57 6.06
N PHE A 176 -1.45 -9.53 5.14
CA PHE A 176 -0.22 -10.08 4.60
C PHE A 176 -0.26 -10.13 3.08
N GLY A 177 0.85 -9.77 2.45
CA GLY A 177 1.00 -9.79 1.00
C GLY A 177 2.46 -9.83 0.59
N HIS A 178 2.69 -9.89 -0.71
CA HIS A 178 4.02 -9.86 -1.28
C HIS A 178 4.05 -8.91 -2.47
N PHE A 179 5.19 -8.25 -2.65
CA PHE A 179 5.49 -7.48 -3.85
C PHE A 179 6.96 -7.66 -4.21
N ARG A 180 7.37 -7.09 -5.34
CA ARG A 180 8.76 -7.07 -5.76
C ARG A 180 9.29 -5.66 -5.80
N GLN A 181 10.56 -5.53 -5.47
CA GLN A 181 11.33 -4.31 -5.68
C GLN A 181 12.59 -4.63 -6.49
N GLN A 182 13.06 -3.67 -7.28
CA GLN A 182 14.22 -3.79 -8.16
C GLN A 182 15.19 -2.65 -7.86
N HIS A 183 16.49 -2.95 -7.88
CA HIS A 183 17.51 -1.93 -7.66
C HIS A 183 17.54 -0.94 -8.84
N MET A 184 17.59 0.35 -8.55
CA MET A 184 17.51 1.40 -9.58
C MET A 184 18.60 1.30 -10.64
N ARG A 185 19.84 0.98 -10.23
CA ARG A 185 21.01 0.94 -11.12
C ARG A 185 21.35 -0.46 -11.64
N ASP A 186 20.88 -1.49 -10.96
CA ASP A 186 21.15 -2.89 -11.32
C ASP A 186 19.82 -3.60 -11.52
N LYS A 187 19.37 -3.63 -12.77
CA LYS A 187 18.07 -4.21 -13.12
C LYS A 187 18.03 -5.74 -12.94
N ASN A 188 19.17 -6.40 -12.74
CA ASN A 188 19.19 -7.84 -12.45
C ASN A 188 18.99 -8.13 -10.95
N LEU A 189 19.16 -7.12 -10.08
CA LEU A 189 18.95 -7.26 -8.65
C LEU A 189 17.50 -6.90 -8.31
N ALA A 190 16.70 -7.93 -8.01
CA ALA A 190 15.31 -7.79 -7.55
C ALA A 190 15.06 -8.65 -6.31
N TRP A 191 14.24 -8.14 -5.41
CA TRP A 191 13.84 -8.81 -4.18
C TRP A 191 12.33 -8.99 -4.16
N ASP A 192 11.88 -10.22 -3.91
CA ASP A 192 10.56 -10.48 -3.32
C ASP A 192 10.55 -9.99 -1.86
N VAL A 193 9.56 -9.19 -1.53
CA VAL A 193 9.38 -8.57 -0.20
C VAL A 193 8.05 -9.02 0.37
N ALA A 194 8.07 -9.51 1.60
CA ALA A 194 6.87 -9.73 2.39
C ALA A 194 6.39 -8.41 2.98
N LEU A 195 5.09 -8.14 2.92
CA LEU A 195 4.46 -6.99 3.55
C LEU A 195 3.51 -7.48 4.64
N ILE A 196 3.66 -6.95 5.84
CA ILE A 196 2.67 -7.02 6.90
C ILE A 196 2.14 -5.62 7.20
N THR A 197 0.83 -5.49 7.26
CA THR A 197 0.18 -4.27 7.74
C THR A 197 -0.82 -4.60 8.84
N PHE A 198 -0.91 -3.74 9.84
CA PHE A 198 -1.86 -3.85 10.94
C PHE A 198 -2.90 -2.76 10.80
N LEU A 199 -4.16 -3.14 10.59
CA LEU A 199 -5.23 -2.18 10.28
C LEU A 199 -6.41 -2.37 11.25
N PRO A 200 -7.07 -1.30 11.70
CA PRO A 200 -8.31 -1.42 12.45
C PRO A 200 -9.35 -2.22 11.67
N LYS A 201 -10.12 -3.04 12.38
CA LYS A 201 -11.30 -3.71 11.83
C LYS A 201 -12.26 -2.66 11.29
N ALA A 202 -12.78 -2.91 10.10
CA ALA A 202 -13.80 -2.06 9.48
C ALA A 202 -14.95 -2.94 8.98
N ASP A 203 -15.99 -2.30 8.43
CA ASP A 203 -17.12 -3.04 7.85
C ASP A 203 -16.68 -4.01 6.72
N HIS A 204 -15.52 -3.76 6.10
CA HIS A 204 -14.89 -4.62 5.11
C HIS A 204 -13.49 -5.10 5.55
N ASP A 205 -13.47 -6.27 6.19
CA ASP A 205 -12.29 -6.98 6.69
C ASP A 205 -11.73 -8.03 5.68
N GLY A 206 -11.96 -7.79 4.38
CA GLY A 206 -11.55 -8.68 3.28
C GLY A 206 -10.18 -8.34 2.69
N HIS A 207 -9.94 -8.72 1.44
CA HIS A 207 -8.72 -8.32 0.72
C HIS A 207 -8.59 -6.80 0.67
N ARG A 208 -7.39 -6.31 0.96
CA ARG A 208 -7.03 -4.90 0.92
C ARG A 208 -5.79 -4.69 0.08
N TYR A 209 -5.54 -3.45 -0.30
CA TYR A 209 -4.30 -3.09 -0.95
C TYR A 209 -3.49 -2.21 0.00
N GLY A 210 -2.22 -2.56 0.19
CA GLY A 210 -1.24 -1.69 0.82
C GLY A 210 -0.55 -0.84 -0.22
N LEU A 211 -0.41 0.46 0.04
CA LEU A 211 0.51 1.31 -0.72
C LEU A 211 1.81 1.41 0.05
N VAL A 212 2.90 1.03 -0.60
CA VAL A 212 4.23 1.01 0.00
C VAL A 212 5.12 1.99 -0.74
N THR A 213 5.74 2.91 0.00
CA THR A 213 6.78 3.80 -0.54
C THR A 213 8.14 3.11 -0.38
N LEU A 214 8.86 2.94 -1.49
CA LEU A 214 10.13 2.24 -1.53
C LEU A 214 11.30 3.18 -1.24
N ASP A 215 12.14 2.81 -0.28
CA ASP A 215 13.36 3.54 0.04
C ASP A 215 14.40 3.44 -1.08
N ASP A 216 15.32 4.40 -1.14
CA ASP A 216 16.48 4.26 -2.01
C ASP A 216 17.35 3.07 -1.56
N PRO A 217 17.89 2.26 -2.48
CA PRO A 217 17.95 2.44 -3.94
C PRO A 217 16.89 1.63 -4.72
N TRP A 218 15.72 1.36 -4.14
CA TRP A 218 14.70 0.46 -4.71
C TRP A 218 13.62 1.17 -5.51
N GLU A 219 13.08 0.51 -6.52
CA GLU A 219 11.91 0.94 -7.30
C GLU A 219 11.03 -0.26 -7.65
N VAL A 220 9.78 0.00 -8.03
CA VAL A 220 8.86 -1.04 -8.54
C VAL A 220 9.43 -1.57 -9.85
N PRO A 221 9.59 -2.90 -10.05
CA PRO A 221 10.08 -3.47 -11.29
C PRO A 221 9.22 -3.02 -12.47
N GLU A 222 9.85 -2.69 -13.61
CA GLU A 222 9.13 -2.15 -14.78
C GLU A 222 7.98 -3.06 -15.26
N GLN A 223 8.19 -4.37 -15.20
CA GLN A 223 7.20 -5.38 -15.59
C GLN A 223 5.98 -5.47 -14.65
N ASP A 224 6.11 -4.98 -13.41
CA ASP A 224 5.05 -4.97 -12.40
C ASP A 224 4.28 -3.65 -12.39
N ARG A 225 4.76 -2.65 -13.13
CA ARG A 225 4.07 -1.36 -13.27
C ARG A 225 2.83 -1.51 -14.17
N PRO A 226 1.71 -0.86 -13.84
CA PRO A 226 0.54 -0.81 -14.71
C PRO A 226 0.90 -0.28 -16.10
N LYS A 227 0.44 -0.98 -17.14
CA LYS A 227 0.55 -0.54 -18.53
C LYS A 227 -0.75 0.19 -18.89
N LEU A 228 -0.65 1.48 -19.22
CA LEU A 228 -1.78 2.31 -19.67
C LEU A 228 -2.24 1.96 -21.09
#